data_AF-A0A3C2D3Z9-F1
#
_entry.id   AF-A0A3C2D3Z9-F1
#
_cell.length_a   1.000
_cell.length_b   1.000
_cell.length_c   1.000
_cell.angle_alpha   90.00
_cell.angle_beta   90.00
_cell.angle_gamma   90.00
#
_symmetry.space_group_name_H-M   'P 1'
#
loop_
_entity.id
_entity.type
_entity.pdbx_description
1 polymer ?
#
loop_
_entity_poly.entity_id
_entity_poly.type
_entity_poly.pdbx_seq_one_letter_code
_entity_poly.pdbx_strand_id
1 'polypeptide(L)'
;MGKSNNAEKAASVAEVVEVVEVTPTMTVVKDVVEEAARKMTLEERIQRVEDLSMLIDRWKTLNDSRRKLQTFQIGADSLSSVISLRDASGNEFKTSNSAVISSVIDEMKRTLDVKVHDVEELINL
;
A
#
# COMPACT_ATOMS: atom_id res chain seq x y z
N MET A 1 106.78 -6.95 -3.25
CA MET A 1 106.09 -6.89 -4.56
C MET A 1 104.59 -7.05 -4.28
N GLY A 2 103.65 -6.24 -4.76
CA GLY A 2 103.72 -4.95 -5.48
C GLY A 2 102.61 -4.01 -4.97
N LYS A 3 102.45 -2.81 -5.56
CA LYS A 3 101.48 -1.77 -5.12
C LYS A 3 100.37 -1.53 -6.15
N SER A 4 99.23 -0.99 -5.69
CA SER A 4 98.32 -0.05 -6.42
C SER A 4 97.57 -0.59 -7.67
N ASN A 5 96.24 -0.46 -7.81
CA ASN A 5 95.32 0.72 -7.91
C ASN A 5 95.18 1.29 -9.35
N ASN A 6 94.05 2.01 -9.59
CA ASN A 6 93.63 2.72 -10.83
C ASN A 6 93.18 1.82 -12.02
N ALA A 7 92.26 2.22 -12.91
CA ALA A 7 91.23 3.29 -12.98
C ALA A 7 90.17 2.87 -14.07
N GLU A 8 89.24 3.63 -14.67
CA GLU A 8 88.91 5.08 -14.75
C GLU A 8 87.46 5.26 -15.31
N LYS A 9 86.83 6.45 -15.12
CA LYS A 9 85.59 6.96 -15.79
C LYS A 9 84.26 6.19 -15.56
N ALA A 10 83.07 6.81 -15.46
CA ALA A 10 82.63 8.23 -15.41
C ALA A 10 81.42 8.30 -14.42
N ALA A 11 81.25 9.29 -13.54
CA ALA A 11 80.83 10.70 -13.75
C ALA A 11 79.44 10.85 -14.44
N SER A 12 78.45 11.61 -13.93
CA SER A 12 78.40 12.46 -12.73
C SER A 12 76.97 12.69 -12.18
N VAL A 13 76.93 12.93 -10.86
CA VAL A 13 75.88 13.42 -9.94
C VAL A 13 74.69 14.22 -10.52
N ALA A 14 73.48 13.92 -10.02
CA ALA A 14 72.41 14.89 -9.76
C ALA A 14 71.63 14.48 -8.49
N GLU A 15 71.27 15.43 -7.64
CA GLU A 15 70.65 15.24 -6.31
C GLU A 15 69.34 16.04 -6.22
N VAL A 16 68.22 15.39 -5.83
CA VAL A 16 67.11 16.04 -5.10
C VAL A 16 66.40 15.00 -4.21
N VAL A 17 65.90 15.44 -3.06
CA VAL A 17 65.05 14.70 -2.10
C VAL A 17 63.57 14.90 -2.45
N GLU A 18 62.67 13.92 -2.26
CA GLU A 18 61.32 14.19 -1.73
C GLU A 18 60.50 12.96 -1.25
N VAL A 19 59.63 13.26 -0.27
CA VAL A 19 58.36 12.62 0.18
C VAL A 19 58.25 11.09 0.39
N VAL A 20 57.85 10.74 1.62
CA VAL A 20 57.23 9.44 1.98
C VAL A 20 55.72 9.52 1.73
N GLU A 21 55.20 8.73 0.77
CA GLU A 21 53.75 8.61 0.56
C GLU A 21 53.09 7.70 1.62
N VAL A 22 52.68 8.28 2.74
CA VAL A 22 51.73 7.66 3.67
C VAL A 22 50.31 7.81 3.10
N THR A 23 49.81 6.78 2.41
CA THR A 23 48.45 6.76 1.88
C THR A 23 47.41 6.74 3.02
N PRO A 24 46.52 7.74 3.14
CA PRO A 24 45.50 7.74 4.18
C PRO A 24 44.35 6.80 3.82
N THR A 25 44.31 5.62 4.45
CA THR A 25 43.17 4.70 4.32
C THR A 25 41.91 5.36 4.91
N MET A 26 41.08 5.95 4.06
CA MET A 26 39.80 6.52 4.45
C MET A 26 38.84 5.40 4.87
N THR A 27 38.73 5.16 6.18
CA THR A 27 37.70 4.29 6.73
C THR A 27 36.33 4.91 6.44
N VAL A 28 35.63 4.38 5.42
CA VAL A 28 34.26 4.77 5.13
C VAL A 28 33.39 4.29 6.29
N VAL A 29 33.14 5.18 7.24
CA VAL A 29 32.03 5.03 8.18
C VAL A 29 30.77 5.03 7.32
N LYS A 30 30.24 3.84 7.07
CA LYS A 30 28.92 3.69 6.48
C LYS A 30 27.92 4.21 7.51
N ASP A 31 27.54 5.47 7.38
CA ASP A 31 26.41 6.02 8.11
C ASP A 31 25.23 5.08 7.90
N VAL A 32 24.87 4.39 8.97
CA VAL A 32 23.56 3.76 9.07
C VAL A 32 22.62 4.94 9.24
N VAL A 33 22.14 5.45 8.11
CA VAL A 33 20.99 6.34 8.06
C VAL A 33 19.83 5.55 8.63
N GLU A 34 19.69 5.63 9.95
CA GLU A 34 18.60 5.03 10.69
C GLU A 34 17.32 5.56 10.07
N GLU A 35 16.53 4.65 9.49
CA GLU A 35 15.36 4.98 8.67
C GLU A 35 14.19 5.37 9.58
N ALA A 36 14.41 6.47 10.31
CA ALA A 36 13.58 7.00 11.37
C ALA A 36 12.28 7.54 10.77
N ALA A 37 11.37 6.59 10.51
CA ALA A 37 10.03 6.69 9.94
C ALA A 37 9.65 8.14 9.59
N ARG A 38 9.93 8.52 8.33
CA ARG A 38 9.74 9.89 7.79
C ARG A 38 8.37 10.39 8.23
N LYS A 39 8.34 11.25 9.25
CA LYS A 39 7.10 11.62 9.93
C LYS A 39 6.18 12.29 8.94
N MET A 40 5.08 11.61 8.60
CA MET A 40 4.06 12.12 7.68
C MET A 40 3.69 13.55 8.06
N THR A 41 3.60 14.43 7.06
CA THR A 41 3.34 15.86 7.24
C THR A 41 1.99 16.11 7.90
N LEU A 42 1.73 17.34 8.35
CA LEU A 42 0.42 17.65 8.95
C LEU A 42 -0.70 17.45 7.91
N GLU A 43 -0.41 17.81 6.67
CA GLU A 43 -1.27 17.74 5.50
C GLU A 43 -1.55 16.28 5.10
N GLU A 44 -0.53 15.42 5.03
CA GLU A 44 -0.67 13.99 4.78
C GLU A 44 -1.51 13.28 5.86
N ARG A 45 -1.38 13.72 7.12
CA ARG A 45 -2.19 13.22 8.24
C ARG A 45 -3.65 13.66 8.14
N ILE A 46 -3.90 14.91 7.78
CA ILE A 46 -5.26 15.45 7.59
C ILE A 46 -5.94 14.71 6.43
N GLN A 47 -5.30 14.60 5.28
CA GLN A 47 -5.82 13.87 4.12
C GLN A 47 -6.20 12.44 4.47
N ARG A 48 -5.32 11.69 5.15
CA ARG A 48 -5.61 10.30 5.55
C ARG A 48 -6.77 10.19 6.55
N VAL A 49 -6.99 11.18 7.42
CA VAL A 49 -8.16 11.22 8.32
C VAL A 49 -9.45 11.50 7.54
N GLU A 50 -9.42 12.37 6.52
CA GLU A 50 -10.56 12.61 5.63
C GLU A 50 -10.90 11.36 4.81
N ASP A 51 -9.90 10.73 4.18
CA ASP A 51 -10.04 9.50 3.39
C ASP A 51 -10.63 8.36 4.23
N LEU A 52 -10.10 8.13 5.43
CA LEU A 52 -10.63 7.15 6.39
C LEU A 52 -12.06 7.49 6.82
N SER A 53 -12.41 8.77 7.00
CA SER A 53 -13.77 9.18 7.34
C SER A 53 -14.77 8.83 6.22
N MET A 54 -14.38 9.05 4.95
CA MET A 54 -15.21 8.65 3.80
C MET A 54 -15.36 7.13 3.68
N LEU A 55 -14.32 6.36 3.97
CA LEU A 55 -14.38 4.89 4.02
C LEU A 55 -15.29 4.39 5.15
N ILE A 56 -15.19 4.99 6.35
CA ILE A 56 -16.05 4.67 7.51
C ILE A 56 -17.53 4.94 7.19
N ASP A 57 -17.87 6.06 6.55
CA ASP A 57 -19.26 6.37 6.20
C ASP A 57 -19.81 5.50 5.05
N ARG A 58 -18.95 5.09 4.11
CA ARG A 58 -19.27 4.04 3.13
C ARG A 58 -19.55 2.71 3.84
N TRP A 59 -18.71 2.30 4.79
CA TRP A 59 -18.89 1.07 5.57
C TRP A 59 -20.19 1.07 6.36
N LYS A 60 -20.51 2.15 7.08
CA LYS A 60 -21.80 2.32 7.80
C LYS A 60 -22.98 2.10 6.85
N THR A 61 -22.95 2.75 5.69
CA THR A 61 -24.03 2.69 4.68
C THR A 61 -24.23 1.27 4.14
N LEU A 62 -23.14 0.55 3.86
CA LEU A 62 -23.19 -0.86 3.43
C LEU A 62 -23.67 -1.79 4.56
N ASN A 63 -23.18 -1.61 5.78
CA ASN A 63 -23.54 -2.44 6.94
C ASN A 63 -25.01 -2.25 7.36
N ASP A 64 -25.54 -1.03 7.35
CA ASP A 64 -26.96 -0.78 7.59
C ASP A 64 -27.85 -1.38 6.48
N SER A 65 -27.36 -1.40 5.24
CA SER A 65 -28.06 -2.07 4.13
C SER A 65 -28.06 -3.59 4.32
N ARG A 66 -26.91 -4.17 4.71
CA ARG A 66 -26.73 -5.59 5.06
C ARG A 66 -27.68 -6.00 6.20
N ARG A 67 -27.75 -5.21 7.28
CA ARG A 67 -28.63 -5.44 8.43
C ARG A 67 -30.10 -5.47 8.05
N LYS A 68 -30.58 -4.46 7.30
CA LYS A 68 -31.96 -4.41 6.80
C LYS A 68 -32.32 -5.67 5.98
N LEU A 69 -31.38 -6.12 5.15
CA LEU A 69 -31.55 -7.27 4.26
C LEU A 69 -31.41 -8.62 4.99
N GLN A 70 -30.65 -8.70 6.09
CA GLN A 70 -30.67 -9.83 7.04
C GLN A 70 -32.01 -9.93 7.79
N THR A 71 -32.63 -8.81 8.15
CA THR A 71 -33.96 -8.79 8.80
C THR A 71 -35.14 -9.02 7.84
N PHE A 72 -34.90 -9.07 6.53
CA PHE A 72 -35.95 -9.23 5.53
C PHE A 72 -36.45 -10.69 5.49
N GLN A 73 -37.67 -10.92 5.94
CA GLN A 73 -38.33 -12.23 5.88
C GLN A 73 -39.31 -12.27 4.70
N ILE A 74 -39.18 -13.31 3.87
CA ILE A 74 -40.20 -13.66 2.87
C ILE A 74 -41.27 -14.45 3.61
N GLY A 75 -42.53 -14.00 3.58
CA GLY A 75 -43.63 -14.74 4.19
C GLY A 75 -43.91 -16.06 3.44
N ALA A 76 -44.21 -17.11 4.20
CA ALA A 76 -44.37 -18.48 3.68
C ALA A 76 -45.53 -18.64 2.67
N ASP A 77 -46.43 -17.66 2.64
CA ASP A 77 -47.64 -17.56 1.84
C ASP A 77 -47.42 -17.00 0.42
N SER A 78 -46.17 -16.64 0.06
CA SER A 78 -45.71 -16.20 -1.29
C SER A 78 -46.36 -14.93 -1.88
N LEU A 79 -47.46 -14.45 -1.31
CA LEU A 79 -48.15 -13.22 -1.72
C LEU A 79 -47.69 -11.98 -0.94
N SER A 80 -47.01 -12.18 0.19
CA SER A 80 -46.58 -11.15 1.14
C SER A 80 -45.34 -10.36 0.71
N SER A 81 -44.63 -10.79 -0.34
CA SER A 81 -43.35 -10.22 -0.79
C SER A 81 -43.36 -9.94 -2.29
N VAL A 82 -42.97 -8.73 -2.68
CA VAL A 82 -42.84 -8.30 -4.07
C VAL A 82 -41.51 -7.56 -4.23
N ILE A 83 -40.73 -7.91 -5.25
CA ILE A 83 -39.57 -7.12 -5.66
C ILE A 83 -39.94 -6.30 -6.90
N SER A 84 -39.62 -5.01 -6.88
CA SER A 84 -39.67 -4.14 -8.07
C SER A 84 -38.27 -3.63 -8.41
N LEU A 85 -37.86 -3.80 -9.66
CA LEU A 85 -36.66 -3.20 -10.22
C LEU A 85 -37.09 -2.15 -11.23
N ARG A 86 -36.67 -0.90 -11.03
CA ARG A 86 -37.00 0.23 -11.91
C ARG A 86 -35.74 0.78 -12.56
N ASP A 87 -35.77 0.86 -13.88
CA ASP A 87 -34.69 1.41 -14.70
C ASP A 87 -34.81 2.95 -14.84
N ALA A 88 -33.70 3.60 -15.20
CA ALA A 88 -33.64 5.02 -15.52
C ALA A 88 -34.57 5.42 -16.68
N SER A 89 -34.83 4.51 -17.62
CA SER A 89 -35.82 4.69 -18.70
C SER A 89 -37.28 4.64 -18.22
N GLY A 90 -37.52 4.49 -16.92
CA GLY A 90 -38.85 4.42 -16.30
C GLY A 90 -39.51 3.03 -16.31
N ASN A 91 -38.97 2.08 -17.08
CA ASN A 91 -39.39 0.68 -17.12
C ASN A 91 -39.35 0.06 -15.71
N GLU A 92 -40.33 -0.77 -15.37
CA GLU A 92 -40.43 -1.42 -14.06
C GLU A 92 -40.73 -2.92 -14.21
N PHE A 93 -39.81 -3.76 -13.74
CA PHE A 93 -40.00 -5.19 -13.61
C PHE A 93 -40.51 -5.52 -12.21
N LYS A 94 -41.59 -6.30 -12.10
CA LYS A 94 -42.18 -6.73 -10.83
C LYS A 94 -42.35 -8.24 -10.79
N THR A 95 -42.04 -8.86 -9.65
CA THR A 95 -42.39 -10.27 -9.39
C THR A 95 -42.67 -10.53 -7.92
N SER A 96 -43.64 -11.41 -7.67
CA SER A 96 -43.96 -11.99 -6.36
C SER A 96 -43.47 -13.44 -6.22
N ASN A 97 -42.72 -13.96 -7.20
CA ASN A 97 -42.24 -15.34 -7.16
C ASN A 97 -41.17 -15.48 -6.05
N SER A 98 -41.52 -16.16 -4.97
CA SER A 98 -40.66 -16.35 -3.80
C SER A 98 -39.30 -16.97 -4.12
N ALA A 99 -39.20 -17.90 -5.07
CA ALA A 99 -37.92 -18.49 -5.46
C ALA A 99 -36.99 -17.48 -6.17
N VAL A 100 -37.57 -16.59 -7.00
CA VAL A 100 -36.82 -15.49 -7.63
C VAL A 100 -36.40 -14.46 -6.58
N ILE A 101 -37.30 -14.11 -5.65
CA ILE A 101 -37.04 -13.16 -4.57
C ILE A 101 -35.91 -13.67 -3.65
N SER A 102 -35.93 -14.94 -3.24
CA SER A 102 -34.83 -15.56 -2.46
C SER A 102 -33.50 -15.48 -3.19
N SER A 103 -33.46 -15.86 -4.48
CA SER A 103 -32.23 -15.85 -5.29
C SER A 103 -31.62 -14.45 -5.41
N VAL A 104 -32.45 -13.42 -5.65
CA VAL A 104 -31.98 -12.03 -5.69
C VAL A 104 -31.51 -11.56 -4.31
N ILE A 105 -32.23 -11.91 -3.23
CA ILE A 105 -31.85 -11.57 -1.86
C ILE A 105 -30.50 -12.20 -1.49
N ASP A 106 -30.24 -13.45 -1.84
CA ASP A 106 -28.99 -14.14 -1.48
C ASP A 106 -27.78 -13.60 -2.28
N GLU A 107 -27.96 -13.25 -3.56
CA GLU A 107 -26.89 -12.57 -4.32
C GLU A 107 -26.69 -11.12 -3.85
N MET A 108 -27.74 -10.43 -3.37
CA MET A 108 -27.60 -9.14 -2.68
C MET A 108 -26.85 -9.25 -1.35
N LYS A 109 -27.09 -10.28 -0.53
CA LYS A 109 -26.28 -10.57 0.67
C LYS A 109 -24.83 -10.74 0.27
N ARG A 110 -24.53 -11.64 -0.65
CA ARG A 110 -23.18 -11.93 -1.14
C ARG A 110 -22.46 -10.67 -1.65
N THR A 111 -23.14 -9.85 -2.44
CA THR A 111 -22.60 -8.59 -2.97
C THR A 111 -22.31 -7.55 -1.88
N LEU A 112 -23.17 -7.46 -0.86
CA LEU A 112 -22.95 -6.58 0.29
C LEU A 112 -21.83 -7.09 1.19
N ASP A 113 -21.76 -8.39 1.44
CA ASP A 113 -20.74 -9.02 2.27
C ASP A 113 -19.33 -8.83 1.69
N VAL A 114 -19.16 -9.02 0.38
CA VAL A 114 -17.90 -8.71 -0.33
C VAL A 114 -17.57 -7.21 -0.21
N LYS A 115 -18.50 -6.32 -0.54
CA LYS A 115 -18.25 -4.86 -0.49
C LYS A 115 -18.00 -4.30 0.91
N VAL A 116 -18.53 -4.95 1.95
CA VAL A 116 -18.18 -4.63 3.35
C VAL A 116 -16.75 -5.05 3.63
N HIS A 117 -16.35 -6.26 3.22
CA HIS A 117 -14.99 -6.76 3.37
C HIS A 117 -13.95 -5.91 2.61
N ASP A 118 -14.21 -5.56 1.34
CA ASP A 118 -13.36 -4.69 0.52
C ASP A 118 -13.07 -3.35 1.23
N VAL A 119 -14.07 -2.77 1.91
CA VAL A 119 -13.94 -1.50 2.64
C VAL A 119 -13.28 -1.69 4.00
N GLU A 120 -13.48 -2.84 4.66
CA GLU A 120 -12.75 -3.19 5.88
C GLU A 120 -11.26 -3.39 5.61
N GLU A 121 -10.85 -4.01 4.49
CA GLU A 121 -9.45 -4.09 4.09
C GLU A 121 -8.84 -2.70 3.85
N LEU A 122 -9.55 -1.81 3.14
CA LEU A 122 -9.12 -0.43 2.90
C LEU A 122 -8.99 0.44 4.17
N ILE A 123 -9.69 0.10 5.26
CA ILE A 123 -9.59 0.79 6.57
C ILE A 123 -8.43 0.24 7.42
N ASN A 124 -8.03 -1.01 7.20
CA ASN A 124 -6.95 -1.68 7.95
C ASN A 124 -5.55 -1.52 7.30
N LEU A 125 -5.47 -0.89 6.12
CA LEU A 125 -4.26 -0.49 5.40
C LEU A 125 -3.71 0.88 5.84
#